data_AF-A0A924URC6-F1
#
_entry.id   AF-A0A924URC6-F1
#
_cell.length_a   1.000
_cell.length_b   1.000
_cell.length_c   1.000
_cell.angle_alpha   90.00
_cell.angle_beta   90.00
_cell.angle_gamma   90.00
#
_symmetry.space_group_name_H-M   'P 1'
#
loop_
_entity.id
_entity.type
_entity.pdbx_description
1 polymer ?
#
loop_
_entity_poly.entity_id
_entity_poly.type
_entity_poly.pdbx_seq_one_letter_code
_entity_poly.pdbx_strand_id
1 'polypeptide(L)' 'MNDKNEKSGEGSLIVADYGKGRFVYTTLVFFRQLPAGVPGAYRLFVNLISKRK' A
#
# COMPACT_ATOMS: atom_id res chain seq x y z
N MET A 1 -8.19 -3.54 -4.07
CA MET A 1 -7.35 -4.73 -3.72
C MET A 1 -8.31 -5.89 -3.53
N ASN A 2 -8.06 -7.02 -4.17
CA ASN A 2 -9.02 -8.13 -4.22
C ASN A 2 -8.31 -9.43 -4.56
N ASP A 3 -8.98 -10.54 -4.23
CA ASP A 3 -8.53 -11.86 -4.66
C ASP A 3 -8.91 -12.12 -6.12
N LYS A 4 -8.32 -13.18 -6.66
CA LYS A 4 -8.57 -13.59 -8.04
C LYS A 4 -10.06 -13.91 -8.22
N ASN A 5 -10.68 -13.27 -9.21
CA ASN A 5 -12.11 -13.34 -9.56
C ASN A 5 -13.06 -12.56 -8.64
N GLU A 6 -12.56 -11.78 -7.68
CA GLU A 6 -13.39 -10.83 -6.93
C GLU A 6 -13.39 -9.45 -7.58
N LYS A 7 -14.43 -8.65 -7.30
CA LYS A 7 -14.43 -7.23 -7.66
C LYS A 7 -13.42 -6.50 -6.79
N SER A 8 -12.76 -5.48 -7.34
CA SER A 8 -11.86 -4.66 -6.54
C SER A 8 -12.61 -3.97 -5.40
N GLY A 9 -12.17 -4.21 -4.18
CA GLY A 9 -12.63 -3.46 -3.01
C GLY A 9 -11.99 -2.08 -2.93
N GLU A 10 -12.78 -1.11 -2.49
CA GLU A 10 -12.35 0.25 -2.14
C GLU A 10 -11.86 0.32 -0.68
N GLY A 11 -11.07 1.34 -0.35
CA GLY A 11 -10.66 1.62 1.04
C GLY A 11 -9.47 0.80 1.59
N SER A 12 -8.97 -0.17 0.84
CA SER A 12 -7.77 -0.97 1.20
C SER A 12 -6.46 -0.16 1.22
N LEU A 13 -6.44 1.01 0.59
CA LEU A 13 -5.34 1.98 0.60
C LEU A 13 -5.92 3.39 0.55
N ILE A 14 -5.64 4.19 1.58
CA ILE A 14 -5.99 5.61 1.64
C ILE A 14 -4.70 6.40 1.76
N VAL A 15 -4.54 7.42 0.92
CA VAL A 15 -3.41 8.34 0.94
C VAL A 15 -3.94 9.76 0.95
N ALA A 16 -3.49 10.56 1.89
CA ALA A 16 -3.84 11.98 1.99
C ALA A 16 -2.60 12.79 2.36
N ASP A 17 -2.44 13.96 1.76
CA ASP A 17 -1.46 14.94 2.21
C ASP A 17 -2.07 15.71 3.39
N TYR A 18 -1.32 15.84 4.49
CA TYR A 18 -1.76 16.51 5.71
C TYR A 18 -0.66 17.41 6.27
N GLY A 19 -0.91 18.72 6.27
CA GLY A 19 0.09 19.73 6.63
C GLY A 19 1.31 19.65 5.73
N LYS A 20 2.48 19.40 6.32
CA LYS A 20 3.76 19.21 5.61
C LYS A 20 4.09 17.74 5.32
N GLY A 21 3.21 16.82 5.70
CA GLY A 21 3.44 15.38 5.63
C GLY A 21 2.40 14.65 4.79
N ARG A 22 2.53 13.33 4.77
CA ARG A 22 1.61 12.42 4.09
C ARG A 22 1.14 11.34 5.05
N PHE A 23 -0.17 11.13 5.09
CA PHE A 23 -0.79 10.04 5.79
C PHE A 23 -1.08 8.90 4.81
N VAL A 24 -0.70 7.68 5.20
CA VAL A 24 -0.96 6.47 4.43
C VAL A 24 -1.60 5.45 5.38
N TYR A 25 -2.79 4.99 5.03
CA TYR A 25 -3.45 3.87 5.67
C TYR A 25 -3.59 2.73 4.66
N THR A 26 -3.26 1.50 5.08
CA THR A 26 -3.52 0.33 4.27
C THR A 26 -3.79 -0.89 5.14
N THR A 27 -4.69 -1.75 4.67
CA THR A 27 -4.97 -3.05 5.30
C THR A 27 -3.97 -4.13 4.87
N LEU A 28 -3.01 -3.82 3.98
CA LEU A 28 -1.99 -4.75 3.55
C LEU A 28 -1.02 -5.07 4.71
N VAL A 29 -0.87 -6.37 4.99
CA VAL A 29 -0.11 -6.87 6.13
C VAL A 29 1.41 -6.89 5.83
N PHE A 30 2.03 -5.72 5.71
CA PHE A 30 3.44 -5.59 5.30
C PHE A 30 4.41 -6.43 6.15
N PHE A 31 4.19 -6.55 7.46
CA PHE A 31 5.06 -7.34 8.33
C PHE A 31 5.12 -8.83 7.99
N ARG A 32 4.12 -9.37 7.27
CA ARG A 32 4.15 -10.75 6.73
C ARG A 32 4.63 -10.76 5.28
N GLN A 33 4.15 -9.81 4.49
CA GLN A 33 4.38 -9.76 3.05
C GLN A 33 5.84 -9.45 2.69
N LEU A 34 6.50 -8.54 3.44
CA LEU A 34 7.89 -8.18 3.21
C LEU A 34 8.83 -9.36 3.56
N PRO A 35 8.78 -9.97 4.77
CA PRO A 35 9.64 -11.13 5.05
C PRO A 35 9.39 -12.33 4.13
N ALA A 36 8.16 -12.51 3.62
CA ALA A 36 7.84 -13.55 2.66
C ALA A 36 8.34 -13.25 1.23
N GLY A 37 8.99 -12.11 0.98
CA GLY A 37 9.57 -11.78 -0.31
C GLY A 37 8.55 -11.41 -1.39
N VAL A 38 7.32 -11.02 -1.03
CA VAL A 38 6.24 -10.80 -2.01
C VAL A 38 6.54 -9.57 -2.88
N PRO A 39 6.80 -9.72 -4.19
CA PRO A 39 7.32 -8.61 -5.00
C PRO A 39 6.36 -7.42 -5.13
N GLY A 40 5.05 -7.68 -5.08
CA GLY A 40 4.03 -6.63 -5.10
C GLY A 40 4.07 -5.74 -3.85
N ALA A 41 4.29 -6.33 -2.68
CA ALA A 41 4.35 -5.61 -1.41
C ALA A 41 5.56 -4.68 -1.35
N TYR A 42 6.74 -5.15 -1.75
CA TYR A 42 7.93 -4.30 -1.83
C TYR A 42 7.74 -3.12 -2.78
N ARG A 43 7.21 -3.36 -3.98
CA ARG A 43 6.95 -2.29 -4.96
C ARG A 43 5.99 -1.25 -4.42
N LEU A 44 4.88 -1.68 -3.82
CA LEU A 44 3.93 -0.76 -3.21
C LEU A 44 4.58 0.05 -2.08
N PHE A 45 5.31 -0.61 -1.17
CA PHE A 45 5.97 0.05 -0.06
C PHE A 45 6.94 1.15 -0.53
N VAL A 46 7.82 0.83 -1.48
CA VAL A 46 8.75 1.81 -2.07
C VAL A 46 8.01 2.98 -2.72
N ASN A 47 6.92 2.72 -3.46
CA ASN A 47 6.13 3.77 -4.09
C ASN A 47 5.45 4.71 -3.06
N LEU A 48 5.07 4.19 -1.88
CA LEU A 48 4.43 4.98 -0.82
C LEU A 48 5.40 5.92 -0.11
N ILE A 49 6.65 5.50 0.10
CA ILE A 49 7.67 6.31 0.79
C ILE A 49 8.48 7.20 -0.16
N SER A 50 8.46 6.91 -1.46
CA SER A 50 9.17 7.71 -2.45
C SER A 50 8.53 9.09 -2.61
N LYS A 51 9.37 10.10 -2.80
CA LYS A 51 8.91 11.46 -3.13
C LYS A 51 8.13 11.40 -4.44
N ARG A 52 6.89 11.89 -4.46
CA ARG A 52 6.15 12.07 -5.72
C ARG A 52 6.94 13.06 -6.59
N LYS A 53 7.03 12.76 -7.89
CA LYS A 53 7.47 13.73 -8.89
C LYS A 53 6.48 14.89 -8.96
#